data_AF-A0A226MA23-F1
#
_entry.id   AF-A0A226MA23-F1
#
_cell.length_a   1.000
_cell.length_b   1.000
_cell.length_c   1.000
_cell.angle_alpha   90.00
_cell.angle_beta   90.00
_cell.angle_gamma   90.00
#
_symmetry.space_group_name_H-M   'P 1'
#
loop_
_entity.id
_entity.type
_entity.pdbx_description
1 polymer ?
#
loop_
_entity_poly.entity_id
_entity_poly.type
_entity_poly.pdbx_seq_one_letter_code
_entity_poly.pdbx_strand_id
1 'polypeptide(L)'
;MVANVSPALIRLTAWVLLKLFNSFFWNIQIHRGQIEMVKAATEMNLPLIFLPVHKSHIDYLLLTFILFCHNIKAPYIAAGNNLNIPIFSTLIRKLGGFFIRRKLDQSPDGRKDFLYRALLYVHIEELLRQQQFLEIFLEGTRSRSGKTSGPRAGLLSVVVDALFSNATPDVLIIPVGISYDRIIEGHYNSEQLEYVNSQSQKPVPAPLSLEQALLPAILPSR
;
A
#
# COMPACT_ATOMS: atom_id res chain seq x y z
N MET A 1 4.12 -23.08 5.67
CA MET A 1 3.23 -23.44 4.53
C MET A 1 3.12 -22.21 3.64
N VAL A 2 3.75 -22.20 2.48
CA VAL A 2 3.60 -21.12 1.50
C VAL A 2 2.20 -21.24 0.90
N ALA A 3 1.38 -20.18 1.00
CA ALA A 3 0.04 -20.21 0.43
C ALA A 3 0.14 -20.40 -1.09
N ASN A 4 -0.52 -21.44 -1.62
CA ASN A 4 -0.52 -21.73 -3.05
C ASN A 4 -1.46 -20.72 -3.74
N VAL A 5 -0.92 -19.56 -4.16
CA VAL A 5 -1.72 -18.49 -4.75
C VAL A 5 -2.06 -18.86 -6.19
N SER A 6 -3.35 -19.10 -6.46
CA SER A 6 -3.83 -19.47 -7.79
C SER A 6 -3.61 -18.33 -8.80
N PRO A 7 -2.86 -18.54 -9.90
CA PRO A 7 -2.68 -17.52 -10.93
C PRO A 7 -3.99 -17.05 -11.55
N ALA A 8 -5.00 -17.93 -11.61
CA ALA A 8 -6.33 -17.58 -12.09
C ALA A 8 -7.04 -16.58 -11.15
N LEU A 9 -6.88 -16.76 -9.84
CA LEU A 9 -7.45 -15.85 -8.84
C LEU A 9 -6.80 -14.47 -8.90
N ILE A 10 -5.48 -14.42 -9.08
CA ILE A 10 -4.75 -13.14 -9.24
C ILE A 10 -5.25 -12.41 -10.49
N ARG A 11 -5.35 -13.10 -11.64
CA ARG A 11 -5.85 -12.51 -12.89
C ARG A 11 -7.29 -12.00 -12.76
N LEU A 12 -8.17 -12.79 -12.15
CA LEU A 12 -9.55 -12.39 -11.90
C LEU A 12 -9.60 -11.14 -11.01
N THR A 13 -8.81 -11.12 -9.94
CA THR A 13 -8.76 -9.99 -9.01
C THR A 13 -8.22 -8.74 -9.69
N ALA A 14 -7.15 -8.86 -10.49
CA ALA A 14 -6.60 -7.76 -11.27
C ALA A 14 -7.62 -7.21 -12.29
N TRP A 15 -8.37 -8.07 -12.97
CA TRP A 15 -9.43 -7.65 -13.88
C TRP A 15 -10.56 -6.91 -13.16
N VAL A 16 -11.00 -7.41 -12.00
CA VAL A 16 -12.01 -6.72 -11.17
C VAL A 16 -11.49 -5.36 -10.69
N LEU A 17 -10.25 -5.28 -10.21
CA LEU A 17 -9.63 -4.02 -9.78
C LEU A 17 -9.53 -3.03 -10.94
N LEU A 18 -9.15 -3.47 -12.13
CA LEU A 18 -9.13 -2.63 -13.33
C LEU A 18 -10.51 -2.05 -13.64
N LYS A 19 -11.57 -2.86 -13.55
CA LYS A 19 -12.95 -2.38 -13.75
C LYS A 19 -13.38 -1.38 -12.68
N LEU A 20 -13.03 -1.63 -11.41
CA LEU A 20 -13.31 -0.71 -10.32
C LEU A 20 -12.57 0.62 -10.49
N PHE A 21 -11.28 0.59 -10.81
CA PHE A 21 -10.49 1.81 -11.02
C PHE A 21 -10.96 2.62 -12.23
N ASN A 22 -11.34 1.98 -13.33
CA ASN A 22 -11.93 2.68 -14.47
C ASN A 22 -13.30 3.31 -14.14
N SER A 23 -14.00 2.81 -13.11
CA SER A 23 -15.24 3.43 -12.64
C SER A 23 -14.98 4.63 -11.70
N PHE A 24 -13.81 4.66 -11.05
CA PHE A 24 -13.46 5.64 -10.03
C PHE A 24 -12.61 6.79 -10.55
N PHE A 25 -11.72 6.51 -11.50
CA PHE A 25 -10.74 7.45 -12.00
C PHE A 25 -10.89 7.62 -13.51
N TRP A 26 -10.86 8.88 -13.96
CA TRP A 26 -10.78 9.17 -15.38
C TRP A 26 -9.40 8.83 -15.97
N ASN A 27 -8.35 9.09 -15.20
CA ASN A 27 -6.98 8.76 -15.57
C ASN A 27 -6.13 8.49 -14.32
N ILE A 28 -5.15 7.58 -14.43
CA ILE A 28 -4.13 7.32 -13.41
C ILE A 28 -2.78 7.58 -14.05
N GLN A 29 -2.07 8.59 -13.55
CA GLN A 29 -0.75 8.96 -14.05
C GLN A 29 0.34 8.41 -13.13
N ILE A 30 1.31 7.73 -13.73
CA ILE A 30 2.43 7.12 -13.02
C ILE A 30 3.71 7.56 -13.70
N HIS A 31 4.64 8.11 -12.94
CA HIS A 31 5.93 8.52 -13.49
C HIS A 31 6.79 7.29 -13.78
N ARG A 32 7.09 7.04 -15.07
CA ARG A 32 7.86 5.85 -15.50
C ARG A 32 9.20 5.71 -14.79
N GLY A 33 9.94 6.82 -14.67
CA GLY A 33 11.23 6.82 -13.96
C GLY A 33 11.11 6.41 -12.48
N GLN A 34 9.98 6.66 -11.81
CA GLN A 34 9.80 6.22 -10.42
C GLN A 34 9.59 4.70 -10.35
N ILE A 35 8.87 4.13 -11.32
CA ILE A 35 8.71 2.67 -11.41
C ILE A 35 10.04 2.00 -11.74
N GLU A 36 10.84 2.57 -12.64
CA GLU A 36 12.18 2.06 -12.96
C GLU A 36 13.11 2.11 -11.74
N MET A 37 13.06 3.18 -10.94
CA MET A 37 13.78 3.24 -9.67
C MET A 37 13.35 2.14 -8.69
N VAL A 38 12.04 1.88 -8.57
CA VAL A 38 11.55 0.78 -7.71
C VAL A 38 12.00 -0.57 -8.24
N LYS A 39 12.00 -0.80 -9.56
CA LYS A 39 12.53 -2.03 -10.16
C LYS A 39 14.02 -2.22 -9.85
N ALA A 40 14.82 -1.19 -10.04
CA ALA A 40 16.24 -1.23 -9.67
C ALA A 40 16.43 -1.54 -8.16
N ALA A 41 15.57 -1.01 -7.29
CA ALA A 41 15.59 -1.34 -5.87
C ALA A 41 15.26 -2.83 -5.59
N THR A 42 14.39 -3.46 -6.38
CA THR A 42 14.11 -4.89 -6.24
C THR A 42 15.31 -5.78 -6.56
N GLU A 43 16.23 -5.32 -7.41
CA GLU A 43 17.44 -6.07 -7.80
C GLU A 43 18.47 -6.16 -6.66
N MET A 44 18.36 -5.31 -5.63
CA MET A 44 19.25 -5.32 -4.46
C MET A 44 18.97 -6.50 -3.51
N ASN A 45 17.92 -7.31 -3.73
CA ASN A 45 17.53 -8.44 -2.89
C ASN A 45 17.35 -8.06 -1.40
N LEU A 46 16.88 -6.84 -1.14
CA LEU A 46 16.53 -6.35 0.18
C LEU A 46 15.00 -6.23 0.31
N PRO A 47 14.43 -6.37 1.52
CA PRO A 47 13.04 -6.05 1.77
C PRO A 47 12.76 -4.58 1.43
N LEU A 48 11.76 -4.33 0.58
CA LEU A 48 11.26 -2.98 0.31
C LEU A 48 10.12 -2.63 1.27
N ILE A 49 10.22 -1.47 1.92
CA ILE A 49 9.20 -0.91 2.80
C ILE A 49 8.57 0.29 2.11
N PHE A 50 7.38 0.10 1.57
CA PHE A 50 6.60 1.18 0.98
C PHE A 50 5.92 2.00 2.08
N LEU A 51 6.14 3.32 2.05
CA LEU A 51 5.58 4.28 2.99
C LEU A 51 4.60 5.24 2.28
N PRO A 52 3.37 4.80 1.99
CA PRO A 52 2.33 5.66 1.46
C PRO A 52 1.70 6.57 2.53
N VAL A 53 1.20 7.72 2.08
CA VAL A 53 0.30 8.59 2.85
C VAL A 53 -1.12 8.00 2.81
N HIS A 54 -1.84 7.93 3.95
CA HIS A 54 -3.12 7.22 4.03
C HIS A 54 -4.33 8.14 3.86
N LYS A 55 -4.64 8.50 2.62
CA LYS A 55 -5.76 9.41 2.26
C LYS A 55 -7.07 8.66 1.94
N SER A 56 -7.01 7.42 1.46
CA SER A 56 -8.17 6.64 1.05
C SER A 56 -7.98 5.14 1.33
N HIS A 57 -9.08 4.37 1.46
CA HIS A 57 -8.97 2.91 1.38
C HIS A 57 -8.53 2.40 0.01
N ILE A 58 -8.57 3.23 -1.02
CA ILE A 58 -8.10 2.83 -2.35
C ILE A 58 -6.57 2.81 -2.41
N ASP A 59 -5.86 3.52 -1.53
CA ASP A 59 -4.40 3.68 -1.60
C ASP A 59 -3.65 2.34 -1.67
N TYR A 60 -3.94 1.41 -0.74
CA TYR A 60 -3.27 0.11 -0.71
C TYR A 60 -3.64 -0.78 -1.90
N LEU A 61 -4.88 -0.69 -2.39
CA LEU A 61 -5.31 -1.43 -3.57
C LEU A 61 -4.63 -0.89 -4.82
N LEU A 62 -4.54 0.44 -4.94
CA LEU A 62 -3.97 1.12 -6.09
C LEU A 62 -2.47 0.87 -6.17
N LEU A 63 -1.73 1.02 -5.06
CA LEU A 63 -0.29 0.73 -5.01
C LEU A 63 -0.02 -0.73 -5.36
N THR A 64 -0.73 -1.67 -4.73
CA THR A 64 -0.60 -3.11 -5.01
C THR A 64 -0.88 -3.43 -6.49
N PHE A 65 -1.93 -2.83 -7.06
CA PHE A 65 -2.30 -3.03 -8.46
C PHE A 65 -1.24 -2.47 -9.42
N ILE A 66 -0.70 -1.27 -9.15
CA ILE A 66 0.36 -0.67 -9.97
C ILE A 66 1.61 -1.55 -9.96
N LEU A 67 2.05 -1.98 -8.77
CA LEU A 67 3.22 -2.86 -8.64
C LEU A 67 2.99 -4.18 -9.40
N PHE A 68 1.81 -4.78 -9.24
CA PHE A 68 1.42 -5.98 -9.96
C PHE A 68 1.47 -5.81 -11.50
N CYS A 69 0.90 -4.71 -12.03
CA CYS A 69 0.94 -4.41 -13.47
C CYS A 69 2.36 -4.22 -14.02
N HIS A 70 3.32 -3.87 -13.17
CA HIS A 70 4.72 -3.69 -13.55
C HIS A 70 5.61 -4.91 -13.24
N ASN A 71 5.01 -6.06 -12.91
CA ASN A 71 5.70 -7.29 -12.50
C ASN A 71 6.60 -7.12 -11.26
N ILE A 72 6.24 -6.18 -10.39
CA ILE A 72 6.89 -6.01 -9.10
C ILE A 72 6.08 -6.80 -8.06
N LYS A 73 6.79 -7.52 -7.18
CA LYS A 73 6.18 -8.28 -6.10
C LYS A 73 5.27 -7.37 -5.25
N ALA A 74 4.05 -7.83 -5.00
CA ALA A 74 3.10 -7.09 -4.17
C ALA A 74 3.57 -7.03 -2.70
N PRO A 75 3.42 -5.89 -2.02
CA PRO A 75 3.75 -5.78 -0.62
C PRO A 75 2.70 -6.45 0.26
N TYR A 76 3.13 -6.91 1.44
CA TYR A 76 2.23 -7.35 2.49
C TYR A 76 1.62 -6.13 3.18
N ILE A 77 0.30 -6.15 3.33
CA ILE A 77 -0.49 -5.00 3.76
C ILE A 77 -1.08 -5.26 5.14
N ALA A 78 -0.83 -4.35 6.08
CA ALA A 78 -1.48 -4.36 7.38
C ALA A 78 -2.90 -3.79 7.28
N ALA A 79 -3.91 -4.67 7.19
CA ALA A 79 -5.31 -4.28 7.11
C ALA A 79 -5.95 -4.17 8.51
N GLY A 80 -6.80 -3.17 8.74
CA GLY A 80 -7.54 -3.07 10.00
C GLY A 80 -8.54 -4.22 10.19
N ASN A 81 -8.71 -4.71 11.42
CA ASN A 81 -9.70 -5.76 11.76
C ASN A 81 -11.15 -5.45 11.34
N ASN A 82 -11.48 -4.18 11.12
CA ASN A 82 -12.79 -3.76 10.61
C ASN A 82 -13.08 -4.26 9.17
N LEU A 83 -12.07 -4.74 8.46
CA LEU A 83 -12.20 -5.35 7.12
C LEU A 83 -12.26 -6.88 7.16
N ASN A 84 -12.27 -7.51 8.35
CA ASN A 84 -12.27 -8.96 8.49
C ASN A 84 -13.67 -9.57 8.31
N ILE A 85 -14.22 -9.47 7.09
CA ILE A 85 -15.50 -10.10 6.69
C ILE A 85 -15.18 -11.43 5.99
N PRO A 86 -15.91 -12.55 6.19
CA PRO A 86 -15.47 -13.90 5.78
C PRO A 86 -15.00 -14.04 4.32
N ILE A 87 -15.72 -13.42 3.36
CA ILE A 87 -15.38 -13.45 1.94
C ILE A 87 -14.16 -12.57 1.65
N PHE A 88 -14.21 -11.31 2.09
CA PHE A 88 -13.16 -10.32 1.83
C PHE A 88 -11.84 -10.66 2.55
N SER A 89 -11.94 -11.22 3.74
CA SER A 89 -10.79 -11.60 4.57
C SER A 89 -10.00 -12.77 4.00
N THR A 90 -10.67 -13.72 3.35
CA THR A 90 -10.01 -14.81 2.65
C THR A 90 -9.27 -14.28 1.42
N LEU A 91 -9.86 -13.33 0.71
CA LEU A 91 -9.21 -12.68 -0.44
C LEU A 91 -7.98 -11.88 0.01
N ILE A 92 -8.12 -11.00 1.01
CA ILE A 92 -7.01 -10.21 1.57
C ILE A 92 -5.84 -11.13 1.97
N ARG A 93 -6.12 -12.19 2.74
CA ARG A 93 -5.07 -13.13 3.17
C ARG A 93 -4.37 -13.81 2.00
N LYS A 94 -5.10 -14.16 0.94
CA LYS A 94 -4.52 -14.76 -0.27
C LYS A 94 -3.68 -13.77 -1.09
N LEU A 95 -3.93 -12.48 -0.95
CA LEU A 95 -3.22 -11.40 -1.64
C LEU A 95 -2.05 -10.83 -0.82
N GLY A 96 -1.72 -11.44 0.34
CA GLY A 96 -0.61 -10.99 1.20
C GLY A 96 -1.01 -9.97 2.28
N GLY A 97 -2.30 -9.71 2.48
CA GLY A 97 -2.74 -8.87 3.59
C GLY A 97 -2.83 -9.64 4.91
N PHE A 98 -2.45 -9.00 6.01
CA PHE A 98 -2.63 -9.50 7.37
C PHE A 98 -3.41 -8.50 8.20
N PHE A 99 -4.17 -8.99 9.18
CA PHE A 99 -5.09 -8.16 9.94
C PHE A 99 -4.48 -7.66 11.25
N ILE A 100 -4.53 -6.35 11.45
CA ILE A 100 -4.05 -5.67 12.65
C ILE A 100 -5.18 -4.98 13.43
N ARG A 101 -5.01 -4.94 14.76
CA ARG A 101 -5.88 -4.18 15.66
C ARG A 101 -5.48 -2.71 15.62
N ARG A 102 -6.47 -1.80 15.63
CA ARG A 102 -6.23 -0.34 15.64
C ARG A 102 -5.45 0.11 16.88
N LYS A 103 -5.64 -0.56 18.02
CA LYS A 103 -4.82 -0.39 19.22
C LYS A 103 -3.95 -1.62 19.39
N LEU A 104 -2.66 -1.49 19.10
CA LEU A 104 -1.69 -2.58 19.22
C LEU A 104 -1.47 -3.01 20.67
N ASP A 105 -1.60 -2.07 21.61
CA ASP A 105 -1.27 -2.28 23.02
C ASP A 105 -2.50 -2.49 23.93
N GLN A 106 -3.71 -2.68 23.40
CA GLN A 106 -4.91 -2.85 24.25
C GLN A 106 -5.69 -4.12 23.86
N SER A 107 -5.84 -5.01 24.84
CA SER A 107 -6.79 -6.13 24.84
C SER A 107 -8.23 -5.58 24.85
N PRO A 108 -9.24 -6.35 24.41
CA PRO A 108 -10.66 -5.98 24.55
C PRO A 108 -11.04 -5.56 25.98
N ASP A 109 -10.33 -6.07 26.98
CA ASP A 109 -10.54 -5.77 28.41
C ASP A 109 -9.75 -4.54 28.90
N GLY A 110 -9.14 -3.76 28.00
CA GLY A 110 -8.38 -2.54 28.32
C GLY A 110 -6.96 -2.76 28.87
N ARG A 111 -6.53 -4.02 29.04
CA ARG A 111 -5.18 -4.39 29.51
C ARG A 111 -4.15 -4.39 28.38
N LYS A 112 -2.86 -4.27 28.70
CA LYS A 112 -1.78 -4.42 27.72
C LYS A 112 -1.74 -5.85 27.17
N ASP A 113 -1.89 -6.01 25.86
CA ASP A 113 -1.86 -7.30 25.17
C ASP A 113 -0.44 -7.62 24.66
N PHE A 114 0.42 -8.08 25.56
CA PHE A 114 1.81 -8.41 25.25
C PHE A 114 1.93 -9.56 24.27
N LEU A 115 1.03 -10.54 24.33
CA LEU A 115 1.05 -11.70 23.43
C LEU A 115 0.76 -11.29 21.99
N TYR A 116 -0.28 -10.49 21.77
CA TYR A 116 -0.59 -9.98 20.43
C TYR A 116 0.57 -9.19 19.83
N ARG A 117 1.18 -8.31 20.62
CA ARG A 117 2.34 -7.52 20.19
C ARG A 117 3.53 -8.41 19.84
N ALA A 118 3.84 -9.42 20.65
CA ALA A 118 4.92 -10.37 20.38
C ALA A 118 4.68 -11.18 19.09
N LEU A 119 3.45 -11.65 18.87
CA LEU A 119 3.09 -12.37 17.64
C LEU A 119 3.22 -11.49 16.40
N LEU A 120 2.75 -10.24 16.47
CA LEU A 120 2.89 -9.29 15.37
C LEU A 120 4.36 -9.00 15.07
N TYR A 121 5.17 -8.84 16.11
CA TYR A 121 6.61 -8.60 16.00
C TYR A 121 7.30 -9.75 15.27
N VAL A 122 7.13 -10.99 15.75
CA VAL A 122 7.68 -12.19 15.12
C VAL A 122 7.18 -12.38 13.69
N HIS A 123 5.92 -12.03 13.42
CA HIS A 123 5.37 -12.13 12.06
C HIS A 123 6.07 -11.19 11.08
N ILE A 124 6.27 -9.92 11.46
CA ILE A 124 6.95 -8.93 10.61
C ILE A 124 8.43 -9.30 10.44
N GLU A 125 9.08 -9.72 11.51
CA GLU A 125 10.47 -10.19 11.48
C GLU A 125 10.64 -11.35 10.48
N GLU A 126 9.73 -12.31 10.48
CA GLU A 126 9.75 -13.43 9.54
C GLU A 126 9.49 -12.99 8.10
N LEU A 127 8.61 -12.01 7.87
CA LEU A 127 8.40 -11.42 6.54
C LEU A 127 9.68 -10.74 6.04
N LEU A 128 10.38 -10.01 6.90
CA LEU A 128 11.66 -9.36 6.57
C LEU A 128 12.75 -10.40 6.27
N ARG A 129 12.87 -11.45 7.09
CA ARG A 129 13.80 -12.58 6.87
C ARG A 129 13.55 -13.27 5.53
N GLN A 130 12.29 -13.37 5.11
CA GLN A 130 11.89 -13.92 3.82
C GLN A 130 11.99 -12.92 2.66
N GLN A 131 12.59 -11.75 2.85
CA GLN A 131 12.71 -10.68 1.85
C GLN A 131 11.36 -10.32 1.21
N GLN A 132 10.31 -10.31 2.02
CA GLN A 132 8.98 -9.86 1.60
C GLN A 132 8.90 -8.34 1.67
N PHE A 133 8.16 -7.74 0.75
CA PHE A 133 7.93 -6.31 0.76
C PHE A 133 6.79 -5.99 1.72
N LEU A 134 6.82 -4.82 2.35
CA LEU A 134 5.80 -4.39 3.31
C LEU A 134 5.24 -3.02 2.91
N GLU A 135 3.95 -2.82 3.17
CA GLU A 135 3.30 -1.52 3.05
C GLU A 135 2.92 -1.03 4.45
N ILE A 136 3.49 0.11 4.85
CA ILE A 136 3.29 0.68 6.18
C ILE A 136 2.78 2.12 6.05
N PHE A 137 1.56 2.34 6.56
CA PHE A 137 0.99 3.67 6.69
C PHE A 137 1.46 4.32 7.99
N LEU A 138 2.35 5.32 7.90
CA LEU A 138 2.94 6.03 9.05
C LEU A 138 1.87 6.66 9.97
N GLU A 139 0.73 7.05 9.41
CA GLU A 139 -0.35 7.73 10.15
C GLU A 139 -1.10 6.78 11.10
N GLY A 140 -1.05 5.45 10.86
CA GLY A 140 -1.78 4.43 11.64
C GLY A 140 -3.31 4.50 11.55
N THR A 141 -3.88 5.57 11.01
CA THR A 141 -5.30 5.76 10.70
C THR A 141 -5.47 6.58 9.43
N ARG A 142 -6.55 6.36 8.69
CA ARG A 142 -6.89 7.19 7.52
C ARG A 142 -7.04 8.65 7.91
N SER A 143 -6.44 9.54 7.14
CA SER A 143 -6.75 10.96 7.21
C SER A 143 -8.17 11.19 6.72
N ARG A 144 -9.08 11.54 7.63
CA ARG A 144 -10.48 11.83 7.31
C ARG A 144 -10.69 13.26 6.77
N SER A 145 -9.69 14.13 6.94
CA SER A 145 -9.70 15.54 6.50
C SER A 145 -8.65 15.85 5.43
N GLY A 146 -7.81 14.89 5.03
CA GLY A 146 -6.71 15.11 4.10
C GLY A 146 -5.42 15.65 4.72
N LYS A 147 -5.44 16.02 6.02
CA LYS A 147 -4.24 16.38 6.80
C LYS A 147 -3.53 15.11 7.26
N THR A 148 -2.23 15.00 7.00
CA THR A 148 -1.42 13.87 7.49
C THR A 148 -1.41 13.86 9.01
N SER A 149 -1.87 12.77 9.64
CA SER A 149 -1.76 12.61 11.09
C SER A 149 -0.29 12.46 11.48
N GLY A 150 0.09 12.90 12.69
CA GLY A 150 1.47 12.75 13.16
C GLY A 150 1.94 11.28 13.10
N PRO A 151 3.18 11.02 12.64
CA PRO A 151 3.66 9.66 12.41
C PRO A 151 3.66 8.87 13.72
N ARG A 152 3.10 7.66 13.69
CA ARG A 152 3.17 6.71 14.79
C ARG A 152 4.25 5.68 14.49
N ALA A 153 5.21 5.53 15.40
CA ALA A 153 6.31 4.59 15.24
C ALA A 153 5.83 3.15 14.96
N GLY A 154 4.76 2.69 15.63
CA GLY A 154 3.91 1.57 15.21
C GLY A 154 4.63 0.36 14.63
N LEU A 155 4.36 0.06 13.35
CA LEU A 155 4.99 -1.06 12.62
C LEU A 155 6.41 -0.73 12.17
N LEU A 156 6.72 0.55 11.93
CA LEU A 156 8.06 0.96 11.52
C LEU A 156 9.09 0.74 12.63
N SER A 157 8.72 0.94 13.90
CA SER A 157 9.60 0.58 15.02
C SER A 157 9.91 -0.92 15.06
N VAL A 158 8.97 -1.78 14.66
CA VAL A 158 9.24 -3.23 14.55
C VAL A 158 10.29 -3.52 13.48
N VAL A 159 10.24 -2.82 12.35
CA VAL A 159 11.26 -2.94 11.30
C VAL A 159 12.63 -2.47 11.80
N VAL A 160 12.67 -1.35 12.51
CA VAL A 160 13.91 -0.81 13.11
C VAL A 160 14.48 -1.77 14.14
N ASP A 161 13.65 -2.29 15.05
CA ASP A 161 14.09 -3.24 16.05
C ASP A 161 14.61 -4.56 15.41
N ALA A 162 13.99 -5.00 14.30
CA ALA A 162 14.44 -6.16 13.52
C ALA A 162 15.81 -5.96 12.86
N LEU A 163 16.15 -4.72 12.46
CA LEU A 163 17.49 -4.37 11.98
C LEU A 163 18.50 -4.44 13.14
N PHE A 164 18.18 -3.85 14.29
CA PHE A 164 19.05 -3.87 15.46
C PHE A 164 19.27 -5.29 16.02
N SER A 165 18.28 -6.17 15.90
CA SER A 165 18.40 -7.57 16.28
C SER A 165 19.05 -8.46 15.22
N ASN A 166 19.56 -7.89 14.11
CA ASN A 166 20.15 -8.61 12.98
C ASN A 166 19.22 -9.69 12.37
N ALA A 167 17.90 -9.48 12.40
CA ALA A 167 16.96 -10.41 11.77
C ALA A 167 16.94 -10.28 10.24
N THR A 168 17.25 -9.09 9.73
CA THR A 168 17.48 -8.77 8.30
C THR A 168 18.72 -7.89 8.19
N PRO A 169 19.58 -8.06 7.17
CA PRO A 169 20.82 -7.29 7.05
C PRO A 169 20.58 -5.80 6.80
N ASP A 170 19.57 -5.47 6.00
CA ASP A 170 19.16 -4.10 5.70
C ASP A 170 17.72 -4.09 5.14
N VAL A 171 17.14 -2.90 4.94
CA VAL A 171 15.86 -2.66 4.27
C VAL A 171 15.92 -1.38 3.44
N LEU A 172 15.15 -1.32 2.35
CA LEU A 172 15.03 -0.10 1.54
C LEU A 172 13.69 0.56 1.78
N ILE A 173 13.72 1.85 2.13
CA ILE A 173 12.51 2.66 2.33
C ILE A 173 12.10 3.30 1.00
N ILE A 174 10.87 3.06 0.58
CA ILE A 174 10.28 3.62 -0.64
C ILE A 174 9.14 4.57 -0.24
N PRO A 175 9.35 5.90 -0.21
CA PRO A 175 8.28 6.85 0.03
C PRO A 175 7.31 6.86 -1.15
N VAL A 176 6.00 6.82 -0.88
CA VAL A 176 4.95 6.80 -1.92
C VAL A 176 4.00 7.97 -1.72
N GLY A 177 3.93 8.85 -2.71
CA GLY A 177 2.94 9.94 -2.76
C GLY A 177 1.81 9.59 -3.71
N ILE A 178 0.57 9.63 -3.23
CA ILE A 178 -0.63 9.53 -4.08
C ILE A 178 -1.43 10.83 -3.95
N SER A 179 -1.78 11.39 -5.10
CA SER A 179 -2.56 12.62 -5.24
C SER A 179 -3.85 12.31 -5.97
N TYR A 180 -4.96 12.84 -5.45
CA TYR A 180 -6.30 12.66 -6.00
C TYR A 180 -6.91 14.01 -6.32
N ASP A 181 -7.58 14.11 -7.46
CA ASP A 181 -8.43 15.26 -7.77
C ASP A 181 -9.61 15.32 -6.79
N ARG A 182 -10.20 14.16 -6.51
CA ARG A 182 -11.28 14.00 -5.53
C ARG A 182 -11.14 12.68 -4.77
N ILE A 183 -11.26 12.74 -3.44
CA ILE A 183 -11.33 11.54 -2.62
C ILE A 183 -12.75 10.98 -2.68
N ILE A 184 -12.85 9.69 -3.01
CA ILE A 184 -14.13 8.97 -3.23
C ILE A 184 -14.89 8.80 -1.91
N GLU A 185 -14.16 8.71 -0.81
CA GLU A 185 -14.68 8.42 0.53
C GLU A 185 -14.72 9.69 1.39
N GLY A 186 -15.81 10.48 1.29
CA GLY A 186 -16.12 11.58 2.22
C GLY A 186 -16.33 12.97 1.60
N HIS A 187 -16.89 13.89 2.38
CA HIS A 187 -17.12 15.30 2.00
C HIS A 187 -15.80 16.08 2.03
N TYR A 188 -14.99 15.90 1.00
CA TYR A 188 -13.64 16.47 0.83
C TYR A 188 -13.63 17.89 0.21
N ASN A 189 -14.79 18.56 0.15
CA ASN A 189 -14.96 19.74 -0.71
C ASN A 189 -14.55 21.08 -0.06
N SER A 190 -14.49 21.20 1.27
CA SER A 190 -14.27 22.51 1.92
C SER A 190 -12.80 22.92 2.03
N GLU A 191 -11.87 21.98 2.14
CA GLU A 191 -10.48 22.30 2.55
C GLU A 191 -9.47 22.33 1.37
N GLN A 192 -9.75 21.70 0.22
CA GLN A 192 -8.95 21.92 -0.99
C GLN A 192 -9.01 23.38 -1.45
N LEU A 193 -10.10 24.09 -1.17
CA LEU A 193 -10.21 25.52 -1.40
C LEU A 193 -9.15 26.30 -0.59
N GLU A 194 -8.86 25.91 0.65
CA GLU A 194 -7.81 26.55 1.45
C GLU A 194 -6.40 26.24 0.90
N TYR A 195 -6.14 25.01 0.45
CA TYR A 195 -4.83 24.62 -0.07
C TYR A 195 -4.55 25.20 -1.48
N VAL A 196 -5.56 25.23 -2.35
CA VAL A 196 -5.48 25.85 -3.69
C VAL A 196 -5.32 27.37 -3.57
N ASN A 197 -5.98 28.02 -2.59
CA ASN A 197 -5.77 29.44 -2.30
C ASN A 197 -4.35 29.75 -1.78
N SER A 198 -3.63 28.75 -1.24
CA SER A 198 -2.27 28.92 -0.73
C SER A 198 -1.17 28.67 -1.76
N GLN A 199 -1.48 28.09 -2.92
CA GLN A 199 -0.50 27.72 -3.96
C GLN A 199 -0.94 28.23 -5.33
N SER A 200 -0.62 29.50 -5.63
CA SER A 200 -0.72 30.04 -6.98
C SER A 200 0.38 29.47 -7.89
N GLN A 201 -0.08 28.68 -8.88
CA GLN A 201 0.46 28.36 -10.22
C GLN A 201 1.82 27.65 -10.41
N LYS A 202 1.75 26.52 -11.16
CA LYS A 202 2.46 26.30 -12.45
C LYS A 202 1.68 25.30 -13.33
N PRO A 203 1.63 25.49 -14.66
CA PRO A 203 0.90 24.59 -15.56
C PRO A 203 1.67 23.26 -15.77
N VAL A 204 0.97 22.14 -15.60
CA VAL A 204 1.47 20.79 -15.87
C VAL A 204 1.13 20.42 -17.33
N PRO A 205 2.05 19.83 -18.11
CA PRO A 205 1.78 19.46 -19.50
C PRO A 205 0.71 18.36 -19.62
N ALA A 206 0.03 18.34 -20.77
CA ALA A 206 -1.15 17.51 -21.01
C ALA A 206 -0.87 15.99 -20.86
N PRO A 207 -1.74 15.22 -20.18
CA PRO A 207 -1.52 13.79 -19.96
C PRO A 207 -1.82 12.94 -21.20
N LEU A 208 -1.02 11.90 -21.41
CA LEU A 208 -1.34 10.78 -22.31
C LEU A 208 -2.43 9.88 -21.69
N SER A 209 -3.25 9.27 -22.55
CA SER A 209 -4.43 8.48 -22.15
C SER A 209 -4.07 7.06 -21.70
N LEU A 210 -4.93 6.45 -20.88
CA LEU A 210 -4.80 5.07 -20.35
C LEU A 210 -4.51 4.02 -21.43
N GLU A 211 -5.04 4.19 -22.64
CA GLU A 211 -4.77 3.29 -23.77
C GLU A 211 -3.29 3.29 -24.15
N GLN A 212 -2.64 4.45 -24.16
CA GLN A 212 -1.23 4.60 -24.54
C GLN A 212 -0.27 4.06 -23.48
N ALA A 213 -0.73 3.92 -22.23
CA ALA A 213 0.09 3.40 -21.13
C ALA A 213 0.04 1.87 -21.01
N LEU A 214 -1.07 1.23 -21.39
CA LEU A 214 -1.34 -0.17 -21.03
C LEU A 214 -1.43 -1.14 -22.24
N LEU A 215 -1.64 -0.65 -23.46
CA LEU A 215 -1.73 -1.49 -24.67
C LEU A 215 -0.50 -2.37 -24.96
N PRO A 216 0.76 -1.95 -24.71
CA PRO A 216 1.94 -2.78 -24.99
C PRO A 216 2.04 -4.03 -24.11
N ALA A 217 1.32 -4.09 -22.98
CA ALA A 217 1.33 -5.23 -22.07
C ALA A 217 0.25 -6.30 -22.39
N ILE A 218 -0.68 -5.99 -23.30
CA ILE A 218 -1.89 -6.81 -23.53
C ILE A 218 -1.87 -7.50 -24.91
N LEU A 219 -1.23 -6.92 -25.93
CA LEU A 219 -1.16 -7.51 -27.25
C LEU A 219 0.25 -8.08 -27.52
N PRO A 220 0.38 -9.38 -27.86
CA PRO A 220 1.65 -9.89 -28.34
C PRO A 220 1.99 -9.18 -29.66
N SER A 221 3.19 -8.64 -29.74
CA SER A 221 3.78 -8.14 -30.98
C SER A 221 3.67 -9.23 -32.06
N ARG A 222 2.96 -8.92 -33.14
CA ARG A 222 3.01 -9.70 -34.39
C ARG A 222 4.34 -9.50 -35.07
#